data_AF-A0A5S9M9L7-F1
#
_entry.id   AF-A0A5S9M9L7-F1
#
_cell.length_a   1.000
_cell.length_b   1.000
_cell.length_c   1.000
_cell.angle_alpha   90.00
_cell.angle_beta   90.00
_cell.angle_gamma   90.00
#
_symmetry.space_group_name_H-M   'P 1'
#
loop_
_entity.id
_entity.type
_entity.pdbx_description
1 polymer ?
#
loop_
_entity_poly.entity_id
_entity_poly.type
_entity_poly.pdbx_seq_one_letter_code
_entity_poly.pdbx_strand_id
1 'polypeptide(L)'
;MDAVKEHDEKYALARWHLAHRDVQEATKHLRELTGADFEHANQAAFDLSLQYKRLNEWDEAVRIWETLFESSDVHLALKAGIELAKCKEHRQKDAKSALSITESLLSFSSLSERDTKRA
;
A
#
# COMPACT_ATOMS: atom_id res chain seq x y z
N MET A 1 -8.72 -8.21 -22.98
CA MET A 1 -7.26 -8.02 -23.16
C MET A 1 -6.91 -6.54 -23.25
N ASP A 2 -7.73 -5.70 -23.90
CA ASP A 2 -7.41 -4.27 -24.06
C ASP A 2 -7.48 -3.47 -22.75
N ALA A 3 -8.44 -3.76 -21.86
CA ALA A 3 -8.58 -3.04 -20.59
C ALA A 3 -7.42 -3.26 -19.60
N VAL A 4 -6.81 -4.45 -19.56
CA VAL A 4 -5.66 -4.73 -18.69
C VAL A 4 -4.44 -3.91 -19.15
N LYS A 5 -4.20 -3.84 -20.46
CA LYS A 5 -3.14 -3.02 -21.03
C LYS A 5 -3.37 -1.53 -20.76
N GLU A 6 -4.62 -1.06 -20.86
CA GLU A 6 -4.98 0.32 -20.53
C GLU A 6 -4.72 0.64 -19.04
N HIS A 7 -5.00 -0.28 -18.13
CA HIS A 7 -4.69 -0.11 -16.70
C HIS A 7 -3.18 -0.06 -16.43
N ASP A 8 -2.39 -0.91 -17.09
CA ASP A 8 -0.92 -0.90 -16.98
C ASP A 8 -0.31 0.41 -17.52
N GLU A 9 -0.80 0.89 -18.66
CA GLU A 9 -0.39 2.18 -19.25
C GLU A 9 -0.73 3.35 -18.32
N LYS A 10 -1.94 3.35 -17.76
CA LYS A 10 -2.37 4.36 -16.79
C LYS A 10 -1.54 4.30 -15.51
N TYR A 11 -1.19 3.11 -15.03
CA TYR A 11 -0.32 2.97 -13.87
C TYR A 11 1.11 3.47 -14.16
N ALA A 12 1.64 3.19 -15.35
CA ALA A 12 2.93 3.72 -15.78
C ALA A 12 2.92 5.26 -15.84
N LEU A 13 1.83 5.86 -16.35
CA LEU A 13 1.65 7.32 -16.36
C LEU A 13 1.59 7.89 -14.93
N ALA A 14 0.83 7.26 -14.04
CA ALA A 14 0.78 7.66 -12.64
C ALA A 14 2.17 7.66 -11.98
N ARG A 15 2.96 6.60 -12.20
CA ARG A 15 4.33 6.50 -11.70
C ARG A 15 5.23 7.59 -12.27
N TRP A 16 5.05 7.96 -13.53
CA TRP A 16 5.78 9.07 -14.14
C TRP A 16 5.44 10.39 -13.43
N HIS A 17 4.17 10.71 -13.19
CA HIS A 17 3.78 11.91 -12.43
C HIS A 17 4.33 11.89 -10.99
N LEU A 18 4.31 10.73 -10.30
CA LEU A 18 4.93 10.58 -8.98
C LEU A 18 6.42 10.94 -8.97
N ALA A 19 7.17 10.47 -9.98
CA ALA A 19 8.59 10.77 -10.13
C ALA A 19 8.85 12.27 -10.37
N HIS A 20 7.92 12.96 -11.04
CA HIS A 20 8.00 14.39 -11.32
C HIS A 20 7.37 15.27 -10.22
N ARG A 21 6.98 14.66 -9.07
CA ARG A 21 6.32 15.32 -7.94
C ARG A 21 4.99 15.99 -8.28
N ASP A 22 4.36 15.58 -9.38
CA ASP A 22 3.02 16.00 -9.74
C ASP A 22 1.99 15.14 -9.01
N VAL A 23 1.69 15.55 -7.78
CA VAL A 23 0.84 14.80 -6.84
C VAL A 23 -0.60 14.72 -7.31
N GLN A 24 -1.10 15.78 -7.94
CA GLN A 24 -2.52 15.87 -8.30
C GLN A 24 -2.85 14.90 -9.43
N GLU A 25 -2.11 14.94 -10.53
CA GLU A 25 -2.35 14.03 -11.67
C GLU A 25 -2.01 12.57 -11.31
N ALA A 26 -0.94 12.34 -10.53
CA ALA A 26 -0.66 10.99 -10.03
C ALA A 26 -1.82 10.42 -9.21
N THR A 27 -2.37 11.21 -8.28
CA THR A 27 -3.50 10.78 -7.43
C THR A 27 -4.74 10.50 -8.27
N LYS A 28 -5.03 11.34 -9.28
CA LYS A 28 -6.15 11.15 -10.19
C LYS A 28 -6.04 9.83 -10.95
N HIS A 29 -4.90 9.57 -11.59
CA HIS A 29 -4.70 8.32 -12.33
C HIS A 29 -4.76 7.08 -11.42
N LEU A 30 -4.22 7.16 -10.21
CA LEU A 30 -4.29 6.06 -9.23
C LEU A 30 -5.72 5.82 -8.72
N ARG A 31 -6.51 6.88 -8.50
CA ARG A 31 -7.93 6.76 -8.11
C ARG A 31 -8.73 6.04 -9.20
N GLU A 32 -8.47 6.34 -10.46
CA GLU A 32 -9.12 5.68 -11.60
C GLU A 32 -8.77 4.18 -11.72
N LEU A 33 -7.67 3.73 -11.11
CA LEU A 33 -7.26 2.32 -11.04
C LEU A 33 -7.84 1.59 -9.82
N THR A 34 -8.56 2.29 -8.93
CA THR A 34 -9.13 1.68 -7.74
C THR A 34 -10.23 0.70 -8.12
N GLY A 35 -10.08 -0.56 -7.70
CA GLY A 35 -11.02 -1.64 -8.03
C GLY A 35 -10.80 -2.30 -9.39
N ALA A 36 -9.80 -1.86 -10.15
CA ALA A 36 -9.36 -2.56 -11.36
C ALA A 36 -8.55 -3.82 -10.98
N ASP A 37 -8.78 -4.91 -11.70
CA ASP A 37 -8.01 -6.15 -11.57
C ASP A 37 -6.90 -6.17 -12.62
N PHE A 38 -5.65 -6.01 -12.18
CA PHE A 38 -4.45 -6.03 -13.01
C PHE A 38 -3.23 -6.37 -12.14
N GLU A 39 -2.12 -6.76 -12.78
CA GLU A 39 -0.93 -7.30 -12.10
C GLU A 39 -0.39 -6.39 -10.99
N HIS A 40 -0.51 -5.08 -11.16
CA HIS A 40 0.02 -4.09 -10.21
C HIS A 40 -1.05 -3.40 -9.35
N ALA A 41 -2.27 -3.95 -9.28
CA ALA A 41 -3.39 -3.34 -8.55
C ALA A 41 -3.06 -3.03 -7.08
N ASN A 42 -2.46 -4.00 -6.36
CA ASN A 42 -2.10 -3.80 -4.95
C ASN A 42 -0.99 -2.74 -4.78
N GLN A 43 -0.03 -2.68 -5.70
CA GLN A 43 1.04 -1.68 -5.66
C GLN A 43 0.50 -0.28 -6.01
N ALA A 44 -0.42 -0.18 -6.96
CA ALA A 44 -1.11 1.07 -7.28
C ALA A 44 -1.96 1.58 -6.11
N ALA A 45 -2.68 0.68 -5.42
CA ALA A 45 -3.39 1.01 -4.20
C ALA A 45 -2.43 1.53 -3.11
N PHE A 46 -1.29 0.87 -2.91
CA PHE A 46 -0.28 1.34 -1.97
C PHE A 46 0.24 2.74 -2.34
N ASP A 47 0.56 2.98 -3.61
CA ASP A 47 1.03 4.30 -4.06
C ASP A 47 -0.03 5.40 -3.86
N LEU A 48 -1.31 5.06 -4.04
CA LEU A 48 -2.45 5.94 -3.77
C LEU A 48 -2.54 6.29 -2.28
N SER A 49 -2.41 5.29 -1.40
CA SER A 49 -2.45 5.49 0.05
C SER A 49 -1.36 6.46 0.53
N LEU A 50 -0.17 6.44 -0.10
CA LEU A 50 0.90 7.39 0.20
C LEU A 50 0.55 8.81 -0.27
N GLN A 51 -0.20 8.96 -1.36
CA GLN A 51 -0.69 10.28 -1.77
C GLN A 51 -1.76 10.79 -0.80
N TYR A 52 -2.69 9.94 -0.37
CA TYR A 52 -3.66 10.29 0.66
C TYR A 52 -3.00 10.75 1.95
N LYS A 53 -1.94 10.06 2.38
CA LYS A 53 -1.11 10.52 3.50
C LYS A 53 -0.57 11.94 3.29
N ARG A 54 -0.04 12.25 2.10
CA ARG A 54 0.51 13.58 1.76
C ARG A 54 -0.56 14.66 1.69
N LEU A 55 -1.77 14.30 1.29
CA LEU A 55 -2.94 15.18 1.22
C LEU A 55 -3.68 15.32 2.56
N ASN A 56 -3.19 14.68 3.64
CA ASN A 56 -3.85 14.57 4.94
C ASN A 56 -5.22 13.84 4.91
N GLU A 57 -5.48 13.03 3.89
CA GLU A 57 -6.66 12.15 3.77
C GLU A 57 -6.37 10.81 4.49
N TRP A 58 -6.13 10.87 5.79
CA TRP A 58 -5.62 9.73 6.57
C TRP A 58 -6.56 8.53 6.63
N ASP A 59 -7.87 8.77 6.67
CA ASP A 59 -8.85 7.69 6.80
C ASP A 59 -8.87 6.80 5.55
N GLU A 60 -8.76 7.40 4.36
CA GLU A 60 -8.67 6.66 3.10
C GLU A 60 -7.34 5.90 2.98
N ALA A 61 -6.24 6.51 3.44
CA ALA A 61 -4.94 5.82 3.48
C ALA A 61 -4.99 4.58 4.39
N VAL A 62 -5.60 4.71 5.57
CA VAL A 62 -5.73 3.61 6.55
C VAL A 62 -6.55 2.46 5.99
N ARG A 63 -7.70 2.72 5.34
CA ARG A 63 -8.52 1.67 4.73
C ARG A 63 -7.73 0.85 3.70
N ILE A 64 -6.92 1.53 2.89
CA ILE A 64 -6.07 0.85 1.91
C ILE A 64 -5.01 0.02 2.61
N TRP A 65 -4.34 0.55 3.65
CA TRP A 65 -3.34 -0.21 4.40
C TRP A 65 -3.91 -1.44 5.10
N GLU A 66 -5.10 -1.34 5.68
CA GLU A 66 -5.80 -2.47 6.30
C GLU A 66 -6.06 -3.57 5.26
N THR A 67 -6.58 -3.19 4.08
CA THR A 67 -6.82 -4.14 2.98
C THR A 67 -5.52 -4.80 2.48
N LEU A 68 -4.45 -4.01 2.31
CA LEU A 68 -3.16 -4.52 1.83
C LEU A 68 -2.44 -5.37 2.87
N PHE A 69 -2.63 -5.08 4.16
CA PHE A 69 -2.06 -5.87 5.26
C PHE A 69 -2.63 -7.29 5.30
N GLU A 70 -3.86 -7.48 4.84
CA GLU A 70 -4.51 -8.79 4.71
C GLU A 70 -4.22 -9.48 3.37
N SER A 71 -3.50 -8.81 2.45
CA SER A 71 -3.19 -9.37 1.13
C SER A 71 -2.15 -10.49 1.19
N SER A 72 -2.17 -11.37 0.19
CA SER A 72 -1.19 -12.47 0.07
C SER A 72 0.20 -12.02 -0.36
N ASP A 73 0.37 -10.76 -0.82
CA ASP A 73 1.67 -10.19 -1.13
C ASP A 73 2.36 -9.78 0.17
N VAL A 74 3.25 -10.65 0.65
CA VAL A 74 3.98 -10.45 1.92
C VAL A 74 4.76 -9.13 1.92
N HIS A 75 5.33 -8.71 0.79
CA HIS A 75 6.12 -7.48 0.73
C HIS A 75 5.22 -6.23 0.85
N LEU A 76 4.08 -6.24 0.17
CA LEU A 76 3.09 -5.16 0.30
C LEU A 76 2.41 -5.16 1.67
N ALA A 77 2.07 -6.32 2.21
CA ALA A 77 1.54 -6.46 3.56
C ALA A 77 2.51 -5.88 4.59
N LEU A 78 3.81 -6.17 4.46
CA LEU A 78 4.84 -5.58 5.32
C LEU A 78 4.87 -4.04 5.22
N LYS A 79 4.91 -3.49 4.00
CA LYS A 79 4.93 -2.03 3.78
C LYS A 79 3.68 -1.35 4.33
N ALA A 80 2.50 -1.91 4.05
CA ALA A 80 1.21 -1.40 4.51
C ALA A 80 1.10 -1.45 6.03
N GLY A 81 1.47 -2.57 6.66
CA GLY A 81 1.44 -2.71 8.11
C GLY A 81 2.36 -1.73 8.83
N ILE A 82 3.55 -1.44 8.27
CA ILE A 82 4.46 -0.42 8.83
C ILE A 82 3.80 0.97 8.86
N GLU A 83 3.16 1.38 7.76
CA GLU A 83 2.47 2.67 7.70
C GLU A 83 1.23 2.70 8.61
N LEU A 84 0.49 1.59 8.70
CA LEU A 84 -0.64 1.43 9.61
C LEU A 84 -0.21 1.56 11.08
N ALA A 85 0.87 0.89 11.50
CA ALA A 85 1.41 0.98 12.85
C ALA A 85 1.81 2.42 13.21
N LYS A 86 2.53 3.11 12.32
CA LYS A 86 2.89 4.53 12.50
C LYS A 86 1.66 5.42 12.65
N CYS A 87 0.61 5.16 11.86
CA CYS A 87 -0.64 5.93 11.94
C CYS A 87 -1.34 5.71 13.28
N LYS A 88 -1.45 4.46 13.73
CA LYS A 88 -2.03 4.11 15.04
C LYS A 88 -1.30 4.80 16.18
N GLU A 89 0.04 4.74 16.19
CA GLU A 89 0.86 5.36 17.24
C GLU A 89 0.80 6.90 17.21
N HIS A 90 1.16 7.51 16.08
CA HIS A 90 1.40 8.95 16.05
C HIS A 90 0.11 9.75 15.95
N ARG A 91 -0.87 9.27 15.19
CA ARG A 91 -2.11 10.01 14.90
C ARG A 91 -3.25 9.61 15.82
N GLN A 92 -3.49 8.31 15.99
CA GLN A 92 -4.59 7.83 16.84
C GLN A 92 -4.20 7.71 18.32
N LYS A 93 -2.90 7.83 18.63
CA LYS A 93 -2.34 7.64 19.99
C LYS A 93 -2.69 6.26 20.58
N ASP A 94 -2.92 5.28 19.71
CA ASP A 94 -3.21 3.91 20.09
C ASP A 94 -1.95 3.04 19.97
N ALA A 95 -1.10 3.16 21.00
CA ALA A 95 0.14 2.41 21.08
C ALA A 95 -0.08 0.89 21.17
N LYS A 96 -1.22 0.43 21.71
CA LYS A 96 -1.53 -0.99 21.84
C LYS A 96 -1.76 -1.61 20.46
N SER A 97 -2.59 -0.98 19.64
CA SER A 97 -2.83 -1.46 18.27
C SER A 97 -1.57 -1.37 17.42
N ALA A 98 -0.78 -0.30 17.55
CA ALA A 98 0.50 -0.17 16.83
C ALA A 98 1.48 -1.31 17.18
N LEU A 99 1.58 -1.66 18.47
CA LEU A 99 2.43 -2.77 18.92
C LEU A 99 1.93 -4.10 18.36
N SER A 100 0.62 -4.37 18.45
CA SER A 100 0.03 -5.62 17.93
C SER A 100 0.32 -5.81 16.43
N ILE A 101 0.17 -4.76 15.63
CA ILE A 101 0.49 -4.81 14.19
C ILE A 101 1.97 -5.11 13.98
N THR A 102 2.85 -4.46 14.75
CA THR A 102 4.31 -4.64 14.66
C THR A 102 4.72 -6.07 15.02
N GLU A 103 4.12 -6.65 16.06
CA GLU A 103 4.37 -8.04 16.46
C GLU A 103 3.90 -9.03 15.38
N SER A 104 2.73 -8.80 14.77
CA SER A 104 2.27 -9.59 13.63
C SER A 104 3.26 -9.53 12.46
N LEU A 105 3.74 -8.34 12.11
CA LEU A 105 4.73 -8.14 11.03
C LEU A 105 6.04 -8.90 11.28
N LEU A 106 6.57 -8.85 12.49
CA LEU A 106 7.80 -9.58 12.87
C LEU A 106 7.60 -11.10 12.77
N SER A 107 6.41 -11.59 13.13
CA SER A 107 6.08 -13.00 12.97
C SER A 107 6.13 -13.42 11.49
N PHE A 108 5.51 -12.63 10.60
CA PHE A 108 5.54 -12.86 9.15
C PHE A 108 6.95 -12.82 8.55
N SER A 109 7.76 -11.82 8.90
CA SER A 109 9.13 -11.71 8.35
C SER A 109 10.01 -12.87 8.80
N SER A 110 9.88 -13.30 10.06
CA SER A 110 10.63 -14.43 10.60
C SER A 110 10.24 -15.78 9.97
N LEU A 111 9.03 -15.91 9.43
CA LEU A 111 8.57 -17.10 8.71
C LEU A 111 9.09 -17.09 7.27
N SER A 112 9.01 -15.94 6.59
CA SER A 112 9.59 -15.74 5.25
C SER A 112 11.10 -16.05 5.20
N GLU A 113 11.87 -15.69 6.24
CA GLU A 113 13.30 -16.02 6.31
C GLU A 113 13.58 -17.51 6.55
N ARG A 114 12.65 -18.24 7.18
CA ARG A 114 12.77 -19.67 7.45
C ARG A 114 12.42 -20.52 6.24
N ASP A 115 11.47 -20.06 5.42
CA ASP A 115 11.03 -20.77 4.22
C ASP A 115 12.01 -20.58 3.05
N THR A 116 12.64 -19.41 2.94
CA THR A 116 13.71 -19.14 1.95
C THR A 116 15.02 -19.85 2.24
N LYS A 117 15.29 -20.26 3.49
CA LYS A 117 16.46 -21.06 3.88
C LYS A 117 16.25 -22.58 3.73
N ARG A 118 15.04 -23.02 3.38
CA ARG A 118 14.66 -24.43 3.26
C ARG A 118 14.36 -24.88 1.82
N ALA A 119 14.42 -23.97 0.85
CA ALA A 119 14.34 -24.25 -0.59
C ALA A 119 15.74 -24.27 -1.22
#